data_AF-A0A0S8L373-F1
#
_entry.id   AF-A0A0S8L373-F1
#
_cell.length_a   1.000
_cell.length_b   1.000
_cell.length_c   1.000
_cell.angle_alpha   90.00
_cell.angle_beta   90.00
_cell.angle_gamma   90.00
#
_symmetry.space_group_name_H-M   'P 1'
#
loop_
_entity.id
_entity.type
_entity.pdbx_description
1 polymer ?
#
loop_
_entity_poly.entity_id
_entity_poly.type
_entity_poly.pdbx_seq_one_letter_code
_entity_poly.pdbx_strand_id
1 'polypeptide(L)'
;MGKQFFVLVAAVVVCAVAVVELRHRNRQLYVQLQALQSERDAHVTEWGQLLLEEGAWSQHRRIEATARSRLGMDLPDPRQIVVIRSQSAGGRQ
;
A
#
# COMPACT_ATOMS: atom_id res chain seq x y z
N MET A 1 -27.42 35.69 47.02
CA MET A 1 -27.62 34.30 46.60
C MET A 1 -28.07 34.17 45.13
N GLY A 2 -29.11 34.87 44.65
CA GLY A 2 -29.64 34.68 43.28
C GLY A 2 -28.70 35.03 42.10
N LYS A 3 -27.79 36.00 42.27
CA LYS A 3 -26.86 36.41 41.19
C LYS A 3 -25.89 35.29 40.78
N GLN A 4 -25.40 34.51 41.75
CA GLN A 4 -24.47 33.41 41.50
C GLN A 4 -25.16 32.28 40.72
N PHE A 5 -26.41 31.99 41.07
CA PHE A 5 -27.21 31.00 40.36
C PHE A 5 -27.38 31.37 38.88
N PHE A 6 -27.73 32.62 38.58
CA PHE A 6 -27.84 33.10 37.19
C PHE A 6 -26.53 32.99 36.41
N VAL A 7 -25.39 33.28 37.03
CA VAL A 7 -24.07 33.14 36.39
C VAL A 7 -23.78 31.68 36.04
N LEU A 8 -24.08 30.75 36.95
CA LEU A 8 -23.89 29.31 36.70
C LEU A 8 -24.80 28.81 35.58
N VAL A 9 -26.07 29.22 35.57
CA VAL A 9 -27.01 28.87 34.49
C VAL A 9 -26.50 29.39 33.14
N ALA A 10 -26.08 30.65 33.08
CA ALA A 10 -25.51 31.22 31.86
C ALA A 10 -24.25 30.46 31.40
N ALA A 11 -23.35 30.11 32.33
CA ALA A 11 -22.15 29.35 32.01
C ALA A 11 -22.48 27.96 31.43
N VAL A 12 -23.47 27.26 31.99
CA VAL A 12 -23.92 25.95 31.50
C VAL A 12 -24.53 26.07 30.11
N VAL A 13 -25.36 27.08 29.86
CA VAL A 13 -25.96 27.31 28.53
C VAL A 13 -24.88 27.59 27.48
N VAL A 14 -23.90 28.44 27.80
CA VAL A 14 -22.76 28.72 26.91
C VAL A 14 -21.96 27.44 26.63
N CYS A 15 -21.70 26.63 27.66
CA CYS A 15 -21.00 25.36 27.51
C CYS A 15 -21.78 24.39 26.59
N ALA A 16 -23.10 24.28 26.79
CA ALA A 16 -23.95 23.41 25.98
C ALA A 16 -23.91 23.81 24.49
N VAL A 17 -24.02 25.11 24.19
CA VAL A 17 -23.92 25.62 22.82
C VAL A 17 -22.53 25.35 22.23
N ALA A 18 -21.47 25.61 22.99
CA ALA A 18 -20.09 25.36 22.56
C ALA A 18 -19.84 23.87 22.24
N VAL A 19 -20.37 22.95 23.05
CA VAL A 19 -20.24 21.50 22.81
C VAL A 19 -20.94 21.08 21.52
N VAL A 20 -22.15 21.59 21.26
CA VAL A 20 -22.89 21.29 20.02
C VAL A 20 -22.13 21.80 18.80
N GLU A 21 -21.61 23.02 18.89
CA GLU A 21 -20.81 23.67 17.85
C GLU A 21 -19.54 22.85 17.56
N LEU A 22 -18.79 22.49 18.61
CA LEU A 22 -17.57 21.70 18.49
C LEU A 22 -17.85 20.33 17.88
N ARG A 23 -18.96 19.68 18.26
CA ARG A 23 -19.36 18.39 17.68
C ARG A 23 -19.71 18.52 16.20
N HIS A 24 -20.35 19.62 15.80
CA HIS A 24 -20.65 19.88 14.40
C HIS A 24 -19.37 20.09 13.59
N ARG A 25 -18.46 20.94 14.06
CA ARG A 25 -17.14 21.14 13.42
C ARG A 25 -16.34 19.86 13.34
N ASN A 26 -16.30 19.09 14.42
CA ASN A 26 -15.60 17.81 14.46
C ASN A 26 -16.12 16.86 13.37
N ARG A 27 -17.44 16.75 13.23
CA ARG A 27 -18.05 15.94 12.16
C ARG A 27 -17.66 16.43 10.77
N GLN A 28 -17.66 17.74 10.53
CA GLN A 28 -17.25 18.30 9.22
C GLN A 28 -15.78 18.00 8.91
N LEU A 29 -14.87 18.27 9.87
CA LEU A 29 -13.44 18.00 9.73
C LEU A 29 -13.16 16.52 9.55
N TYR A 30 -13.89 15.65 10.25
CA TYR A 30 -13.76 14.20 10.11
C TYR A 30 -14.14 13.73 8.70
N VAL A 31 -15.22 14.27 8.13
CA VAL A 31 -15.60 13.96 6.74
C VAL A 31 -14.53 14.41 5.75
N GLN A 32 -13.96 15.61 5.93
CA GLN A 32 -12.87 16.08 5.08
C GLN A 32 -11.62 15.20 5.20
N LEU A 33 -11.25 14.83 6.42
CA LEU A 33 -10.13 13.92 6.67
C LEU A 33 -10.35 12.57 5.96
N GLN A 34 -11.55 12.01 6.06
CA GLN A 34 -11.88 10.73 5.44
C GLN A 34 -11.81 10.81 3.91
N ALA A 35 -12.23 11.94 3.31
CA ALA A 35 -12.10 12.17 1.87
C ALA A 35 -10.64 12.19 1.42
N LEU A 36 -9.77 12.95 2.10
CA LEU A 36 -8.33 13.00 1.80
C LEU A 36 -7.65 11.65 1.98
N GLN A 37 -8.04 10.89 3.01
CA GLN A 37 -7.52 9.54 3.22
C GLN A 37 -7.91 8.61 2.07
N SER A 38 -9.16 8.67 1.61
CA SER A 38 -9.62 7.88 0.46
C SER A 38 -8.85 8.21 -0.83
N GLU A 39 -8.56 9.49 -1.06
CA GLU A 39 -7.77 9.93 -2.22
C GLU A 39 -6.33 9.40 -2.15
N ARG A 40 -5.69 9.52 -0.99
CA ARG A 40 -4.37 8.94 -0.75
C ARG A 40 -4.37 7.42 -0.98
N ASP A 41 -5.36 6.72 -0.47
CA ASP A 41 -5.43 5.25 -0.59
C ASP A 41 -5.65 4.81 -2.05
N ALA A 42 -6.37 5.61 -2.85
CA ALA A 42 -6.48 5.40 -4.29
C ALA A 42 -5.11 5.52 -4.98
N HIS A 43 -4.34 6.58 -4.67
CA HIS A 43 -2.98 6.74 -5.21
C HIS A 43 -2.02 5.64 -4.77
N VAL A 44 -2.09 5.18 -3.52
CA VAL A 44 -1.29 4.04 -3.04
C VAL A 44 -1.60 2.78 -3.83
N THR A 45 -2.87 2.54 -4.14
CA THR A 45 -3.31 1.39 -4.93
C THR A 45 -2.78 1.48 -6.36
N GLU A 46 -2.93 2.65 -7.01
CA GLU A 46 -2.43 2.91 -8.35
C GLU A 46 -0.90 2.75 -8.42
N TRP A 47 -0.17 3.31 -7.46
CA TRP A 47 1.28 3.14 -7.34
C TRP A 47 1.66 1.66 -7.22
N GLY A 48 0.93 0.89 -6.41
CA GLY A 48 1.14 -0.55 -6.30
C GLY A 48 0.94 -1.28 -7.62
N GLN A 49 -0.09 -0.92 -8.39
CA GLN A 49 -0.32 -1.47 -9.73
C GLN A 49 0.82 -1.14 -10.69
N LEU A 50 1.24 0.13 -10.74
CA LEU A 50 2.37 0.57 -11.56
C LEU A 50 3.67 -0.17 -11.20
N LEU A 51 3.92 -0.41 -9.91
CA LEU A 51 5.10 -1.13 -9.46
C LEU A 51 5.08 -2.60 -9.89
N LEU A 52 3.90 -3.23 -9.93
CA LEU A 52 3.74 -4.59 -10.47
C LEU A 52 3.96 -4.63 -11.98
N GLU A 53 3.46 -3.63 -12.71
CA GLU A 53 3.72 -3.47 -14.14
C GLU A 53 5.22 -3.32 -14.44
N GLU A 54 5.92 -2.47 -13.69
CA GLU A 54 7.36 -2.25 -13.86
C GLU A 54 8.20 -3.46 -13.39
N GLY A 55 7.82 -4.09 -12.28
CA GLY A 55 8.47 -5.27 -11.73
C GLY A 55 8.42 -6.48 -12.67
N ALA A 56 7.32 -6.66 -13.39
CA ALA A 56 7.20 -7.68 -14.42
C ALA A 56 8.15 -7.45 -15.62
N TRP A 57 8.59 -6.21 -15.86
CA TRP A 57 9.32 -5.81 -17.07
C TRP A 57 10.82 -5.55 -16.82
N SER A 58 11.23 -5.21 -15.59
CA SER A 58 12.57 -4.67 -15.30
C SER A 58 13.67 -5.72 -15.02
N GLN A 59 13.35 -6.85 -14.38
CA GLN A 59 14.36 -7.87 -14.03
C GLN A 59 14.53 -8.90 -15.16
N HIS A 60 13.46 -9.58 -15.58
CA HIS A 60 13.59 -10.69 -16.53
C HIS A 60 13.98 -10.24 -17.93
N ARG A 61 13.28 -9.26 -18.53
CA ARG A 61 13.56 -8.87 -19.92
C ARG A 61 14.90 -8.17 -20.10
N ARG A 62 15.36 -7.39 -19.12
CA ARG A 62 16.67 -6.72 -19.20
C ARG A 62 17.82 -7.73 -19.04
N ILE A 63 17.68 -8.70 -18.13
CA ILE A 63 18.67 -9.77 -17.93
C ILE A 63 18.71 -10.68 -19.16
N GLU A 64 17.55 -11.09 -19.67
CA GLU A 64 17.44 -11.94 -20.87
C GLU A 64 18.01 -11.26 -22.11
N ALA A 65 17.67 -9.99 -22.37
CA ALA A 65 18.22 -9.23 -23.48
C ALA A 65 19.75 -9.05 -23.35
N THR A 66 20.26 -8.83 -22.14
CA THR A 66 21.70 -8.73 -21.89
C THR A 66 22.39 -10.08 -22.06
N ALA A 67 21.80 -11.18 -21.59
CA ALA A 67 22.33 -12.52 -21.76
C ALA A 67 22.36 -12.95 -23.22
N ARG A 68 21.32 -12.62 -23.99
CA ARG A 68 21.26 -12.92 -25.42
C ARG A 68 22.24 -12.07 -26.23
N SER A 69 22.31 -10.77 -25.96
CA SER A 69 23.16 -9.84 -26.72
C SER A 69 24.64 -9.87 -26.34
N ARG A 70 24.98 -10.00 -25.05
CA ARG A 70 26.37 -9.95 -24.58
C ARG A 70 26.98 -11.32 -24.32
N LEU A 71 26.18 -12.31 -23.93
CA LEU A 71 26.66 -13.66 -23.61
C LEU A 71 26.29 -14.68 -24.69
N GLY A 72 25.57 -14.28 -25.75
CA GLY A 72 25.15 -15.17 -26.84
C GLY A 72 24.24 -16.31 -26.37
N MET A 73 23.58 -16.17 -25.21
CA MET A 73 22.65 -17.18 -24.70
C MET A 73 21.37 -17.16 -25.53
N ASP A 74 21.30 -18.06 -26.50
CA ASP A 74 20.06 -18.47 -27.15
C ASP A 74 19.44 -19.68 -26.46
N LEU A 75 18.12 -19.82 -26.60
CA LEU A 75 17.41 -20.97 -26.06
C LEU A 75 17.86 -22.24 -26.81
N PRO A 76 18.44 -23.24 -26.13
CA PRO A 76 18.95 -24.43 -26.79
C PRO A 76 17.80 -25.24 -27.40
N ASP A 77 18.05 -25.82 -28.58
CA ASP A 77 17.08 -26.68 -29.27
C ASP A 77 16.77 -27.91 -28.40
N PRO A 78 15.53 -28.45 -28.39
CA PRO A 78 15.17 -29.64 -27.62
C PRO A 78 16.11 -30.84 -27.82
N ARG A 79 16.78 -30.93 -28.97
CA ARG A 79 17.77 -31.98 -29.28
C ARG A 79 19.11 -31.80 -28.57
N GLN A 80 19.39 -30.60 -28.05
CA GLN A 80 20.63 -30.27 -27.32
C GLN A 80 20.45 -30.42 -25.79
N ILE A 81 19.24 -30.74 -25.32
CA ILE A 81 18.91 -30.89 -23.91
C ILE A 81 19.11 -32.35 -23.50
N VAL A 82 20.15 -32.63 -22.70
CA VAL A 82 20.41 -33.96 -22.14
C VAL A 82 19.94 -33.99 -20.69
N VAL A 83 18.92 -34.79 -20.39
CA VAL A 83 18.41 -34.97 -19.02
C VAL A 83 19.29 -35.98 -18.28
N ILE A 84 20.10 -35.49 -17.36
CA ILE A 84 20.93 -36.36 -16.52
C ILE A 84 20.10 -36.78 -15.30
N ARG A 85 19.81 -38.09 -15.17
CA ARG A 85 19.16 -38.63 -13.97
C ARG A 85 20.19 -38.58 -12.83
N SER A 86 19.96 -37.75 -11.81
CA SER A 86 20.82 -37.73 -10.63
C SER A 86 20.64 -39.04 -9.86
N GLN A 87 21.54 -39.98 -10.14
CA GLN A 87 21.68 -41.23 -9.42
C GLN A 87 22.30 -40.96 -8.04
N SER A 88 21.49 -40.44 -7.13
CA SER A 88 21.74 -40.50 -5.69
C SER A 88 21.04 -41.73 -5.12
N ALA A 89 21.72 -42.88 -5.17
CA ALA A 89 21.49 -43.97 -4.22
C ALA A 89 22.58 -45.06 -4.35
N GLY A 90 23.38 -45.21 -3.29
CA GLY A 90 23.82 -46.53 -2.84
C GLY A 90 25.30 -46.85 -2.95
N GLY A 91 25.94 -46.99 -1.79
CA GLY A 91 27.09 -47.90 -1.63
C GLY A 91 28.32 -47.27 -0.99
N ARG A 92 28.26 -47.00 0.32
CA ARG A 92 29.47 -47.08 1.15
C ARG A 92 29.88 -48.54 1.21
N GLN A 93 31.13 -48.84 0.86
CA GLN A 93 31.98 -49.77 1.59
C GLN A 93 33.36 -49.13 1.68
#